data_AF-A0A939HRA1-F1
#
_entry.id   AF-A0A939HRA1-F1
#
_cell.length_a   1.000
_cell.length_b   1.000
_cell.length_c   1.000
_cell.angle_alpha   90.00
_cell.angle_beta   90.00
_cell.angle_gamma   90.00
#
_symmetry.space_group_name_H-M   'P 1'
#
loop_
_entity.id
_entity.type
_entity.pdbx_description
1 polymer ?
#
loop_
_entity_poly.entity_id
_entity_poly.type
_entity_poly.pdbx_seq_one_letter_code
_entity_poly.pdbx_strand_id
1 'polypeptide(L)'
;MVSAQKNIPFAQSALGDIFSKNNKTSAEAITWYKAAAVQNFPWACYRLGEIYAKGQGVPKNDAEAVKWYRKAAQDYRPSQEILGNAYKEGLLGLPQDEELARYWLVERANLVL
;
A
#
# COMPACT_ATOMS: atom_id res chain seq x y z
N MET A 1 -15.92 23.28 8.20
CA MET A 1 -16.28 22.26 7.18
C MET A 1 -15.15 21.28 6.84
N VAL A 2 -13.86 21.63 7.00
CA VAL A 2 -12.73 20.74 6.64
C VAL A 2 -12.48 19.59 7.65
N SER A 3 -12.96 19.70 8.88
CA SER A 3 -12.72 18.71 9.95
C SER A 3 -13.51 17.41 9.79
N ALA A 4 -14.70 17.45 9.18
CA ALA A 4 -15.54 16.26 8.98
C ALA A 4 -15.02 15.35 7.85
N GLN A 5 -14.46 15.92 6.79
CA GLN A 5 -13.87 15.15 5.67
C GLN A 5 -12.55 14.47 6.06
N LYS A 6 -11.85 14.97 7.09
CA LYS A 6 -10.60 14.39 7.60
C LYS A 6 -10.76 13.07 8.36
N ASN A 7 -11.98 12.59 8.62
CA ASN A 7 -12.22 11.32 9.31
C ASN A 7 -12.82 10.23 8.40
N ILE A 8 -12.84 10.46 7.09
CA ILE A 8 -13.33 9.48 6.12
C ILE A 8 -12.12 9.02 5.29
N PRO A 9 -11.57 7.83 5.53
CA PRO A 9 -10.36 7.37 4.83
C PRO A 9 -10.50 7.34 3.31
N PHE A 10 -11.71 7.03 2.82
CA PHE A 10 -12.05 7.11 1.40
C PHE A 10 -11.93 8.52 0.83
N ALA A 11 -12.38 9.55 1.56
CA ALA A 11 -12.27 10.93 1.11
C ALA A 11 -10.81 11.39 1.09
N GLN A 12 -10.01 10.97 2.07
CA GLN A 12 -8.57 11.24 2.10
C GLN A 12 -7.83 10.55 0.95
N SER A 13 -8.12 9.28 0.64
CA SER A 13 -7.50 8.63 -0.51
C SER A 13 -7.92 9.28 -1.83
N ALA A 14 -9.18 9.68 -1.96
CA ALA A 14 -9.68 10.38 -3.13
C ALA A 14 -9.00 11.76 -3.31
N LEU A 15 -8.75 12.49 -2.22
CA LEU A 15 -7.93 13.70 -2.26
C LEU A 15 -6.50 13.37 -2.69
N GLY A 16 -5.90 12.31 -2.14
CA GLY A 16 -4.61 11.80 -2.59
C GLY A 16 -4.56 11.55 -4.10
N ASP A 17 -5.58 10.90 -4.64
CA ASP A 17 -5.72 10.62 -6.07
C ASP A 17 -5.86 11.91 -6.91
N ILE A 18 -6.64 12.89 -6.43
CA ILE A 18 -6.82 14.20 -7.07
C ILE A 18 -5.50 14.97 -7.14
N PHE A 19 -4.69 14.92 -6.08
CA PHE A 19 -3.39 15.60 -6.02
C PHE A 19 -2.29 14.86 -6.81
N SER A 20 -2.49 13.57 -7.11
CA SER A 20 -1.53 12.72 -7.84
C SER A 20 -1.56 12.87 -9.38
N LYS A 21 -2.24 13.90 -9.92
CA LYS A 21 -2.45 14.05 -11.38
C LYS A 21 -1.16 14.02 -12.21
N ASN A 22 -1.25 13.44 -13.41
CA ASN A 22 -0.21 13.41 -14.45
C ASN A 22 1.13 12.75 -14.03
N ASN A 23 1.07 11.59 -13.36
CA ASN A 23 2.26 10.81 -12.94
C ASN A 23 3.21 11.55 -11.98
N LYS A 24 2.75 12.63 -11.34
CA LYS A 24 3.49 13.32 -10.28
C LYS A 24 2.72 13.23 -8.98
N THR A 25 3.19 12.37 -8.10
CA THR A 25 2.73 12.30 -6.72
C THR A 25 3.27 13.52 -5.97
N SER A 26 2.41 14.48 -5.63
CA SER A 26 2.80 15.64 -4.83
C SER A 26 2.94 15.28 -3.35
N ALA A 27 3.72 16.06 -2.59
CA ALA A 27 3.85 15.87 -1.14
C ALA A 27 2.49 15.94 -0.41
N GLU A 28 1.53 16.71 -0.94
CA GLU A 28 0.16 16.77 -0.44
C GLU A 28 -0.58 15.45 -0.66
N ALA A 29 -0.45 14.82 -1.83
CA ALA A 29 -1.03 13.50 -2.09
C ALA A 29 -0.53 12.46 -1.07
N ILE A 30 0.78 12.45 -0.82
CA ILE A 30 1.42 11.55 0.16
C ILE A 30 0.87 11.79 1.56
N THR A 31 0.66 13.05 1.94
CA THR A 31 0.12 13.42 3.24
C THR A 31 -1.31 12.88 3.42
N TRP A 32 -2.14 13.01 2.38
CA TRP A 32 -3.50 12.48 2.39
C TRP A 32 -3.54 10.94 2.44
N TYR A 33 -2.69 10.26 1.66
CA TYR A 33 -2.58 8.80 1.75
C TYR A 33 -2.10 8.35 3.13
N LYS A 34 -1.13 9.04 3.75
CA LYS A 34 -0.68 8.74 5.12
C LYS A 34 -1.83 8.87 6.11
N ALA A 35 -2.63 9.93 6.04
CA ALA A 35 -3.77 10.13 6.91
C ALA A 35 -4.81 8.99 6.79
N ALA A 36 -5.07 8.52 5.57
CA ALA A 36 -5.97 7.39 5.32
C ALA A 36 -5.36 6.05 5.79
N ALA A 37 -4.06 5.85 5.57
CA ALA A 37 -3.35 4.63 5.94
C ALA A 37 -3.15 4.49 7.47
N VAL A 38 -3.11 5.59 8.22
CA VAL A 38 -3.16 5.55 9.70
C VAL A 38 -4.47 4.91 10.18
N GLN A 39 -5.57 5.12 9.46
CA GLN A 39 -6.88 4.50 9.73
C GLN A 39 -7.02 3.10 9.10
N ASN A 40 -5.89 2.46 8.76
CA ASN A 40 -5.81 1.13 8.16
C ASN A 40 -6.55 0.98 6.82
N PHE A 41 -6.82 2.07 6.11
CA PHE A 41 -7.55 1.98 4.84
C PHE A 41 -6.71 1.25 3.78
N PRO A 42 -7.13 0.06 3.31
CA PRO A 42 -6.23 -0.83 2.57
C PRO A 42 -5.73 -0.24 1.25
N TRP A 43 -6.57 0.52 0.54
CA TRP A 43 -6.19 1.22 -0.68
C TRP A 43 -5.10 2.28 -0.46
N ALA A 44 -5.19 3.04 0.63
CA ALA A 44 -4.18 4.06 0.95
C ALA A 44 -2.86 3.43 1.40
N CYS A 45 -2.92 2.33 2.15
CA CYS A 45 -1.75 1.52 2.47
C CYS A 45 -1.10 0.99 1.18
N TYR A 46 -1.88 0.44 0.26
CA TYR A 46 -1.39 -0.03 -1.04
C TYR A 46 -0.69 1.10 -1.83
N ARG A 47 -1.33 2.28 -1.93
CA ARG A 47 -0.76 3.47 -2.59
C ARG A 47 0.56 3.91 -1.99
N LEU A 48 0.68 3.92 -0.66
CA LEU A 48 1.95 4.25 0.00
C LEU A 48 3.02 3.20 -0.31
N GLY A 49 2.64 1.92 -0.36
CA GLY A 49 3.51 0.84 -0.81
C GLY A 49 4.10 1.13 -2.20
N GLU A 50 3.26 1.50 -3.16
CA GLU A 50 3.71 1.85 -4.51
C GLU A 50 4.62 3.07 -4.53
N ILE A 51 4.25 4.11 -3.78
CA ILE A 51 5.01 5.36 -3.69
C ILE A 51 6.43 5.11 -3.18
N TYR A 52 6.58 4.31 -2.12
CA TYR A 52 7.90 3.96 -1.58
C TYR A 52 8.66 2.97 -2.48
N ALA A 53 8.00 2.01 -3.11
CA ALA A 53 8.65 1.05 -4.03
C ALA A 53 9.20 1.74 -5.30
N LYS A 54 8.49 2.77 -5.79
CA LYS A 54 8.85 3.52 -7.01
C LYS A 54 9.64 4.79 -6.73
N GLY A 55 9.70 5.24 -5.48
CA GLY A 55 10.32 6.53 -5.12
C GLY A 55 9.57 7.75 -5.68
N GLN A 56 8.23 7.71 -5.70
CA GLN A 56 7.42 8.78 -6.28
C GLN A 56 7.19 9.93 -5.31
N GLY A 57 7.99 11.00 -5.43
CA GLY A 57 7.90 12.16 -4.53
C GLY A 57 8.52 11.92 -3.15
N VAL A 58 9.08 10.74 -2.90
CA VAL A 58 9.90 10.35 -1.75
C VAL A 58 11.07 9.48 -2.23
N PRO A 59 12.17 9.37 -1.47
CA PRO A 59 13.21 8.39 -1.77
C PRO A 59 12.64 6.96 -1.82
N LYS A 60 13.09 6.17 -2.80
CA LYS A 60 12.74 4.75 -2.89
C LYS A 60 13.15 4.04 -1.59
N ASN A 61 12.23 3.28 -1.02
CA ASN A 61 12.46 2.50 0.20
C ASN A 61 11.61 1.22 0.17
N ASP A 62 12.24 0.12 -0.21
CA ASP A 62 11.56 -1.16 -0.36
C ASP A 62 11.08 -1.72 0.98
N ALA A 63 11.79 -1.47 2.09
CA ALA A 63 11.37 -1.90 3.42
C ALA A 63 10.08 -1.20 3.88
N GLU A 64 9.98 0.11 3.64
CA GLU A 64 8.75 0.86 3.95
C GLU A 64 7.62 0.45 2.99
N ALA A 65 7.93 0.16 1.73
CA ALA A 65 6.94 -0.36 0.78
C ALA A 65 6.33 -1.69 1.26
N VAL A 66 7.16 -2.66 1.64
CA VAL A 66 6.71 -3.96 2.17
C VAL A 66 5.84 -3.79 3.41
N LYS A 67 6.22 -2.89 4.33
CA LYS A 67 5.43 -2.60 5.53
C LYS A 67 4.02 -2.11 5.18
N TRP A 68 3.90 -1.21 4.22
CA TRP A 68 2.59 -0.71 3.78
C TRP A 68 1.79 -1.77 3.01
N TYR A 69 2.43 -2.56 2.14
CA TYR A 69 1.77 -3.67 1.47
C TYR A 69 1.26 -4.73 2.44
N ARG A 70 2.03 -5.09 3.48
CA ARG A 70 1.58 -6.04 4.53
C ARG A 70 0.34 -5.54 5.26
N LYS A 71 0.28 -4.23 5.49
CA LYS A 71 -0.88 -3.59 6.12
C LYS A 71 -2.11 -3.64 5.22
N ALA A 72 -1.95 -3.33 3.93
CA ALA A 72 -3.02 -3.44 2.95
C ALA A 72 -3.48 -4.90 2.74
N ALA A 73 -2.55 -5.86 2.73
CA ALA A 73 -2.80 -7.27 2.48
C ALA A 73 -3.64 -7.98 3.56
N GLN A 74 -4.05 -7.28 4.63
CA GLN A 74 -5.07 -7.77 5.56
C GLN A 74 -6.41 -7.95 4.84
N ASP A 75 -6.84 -6.96 4.06
CA ASP A 75 -8.16 -6.95 3.39
C ASP A 75 -8.07 -6.60 1.89
N TYR A 76 -6.86 -6.50 1.33
CA TYR A 76 -6.65 -6.08 -0.06
C TYR A 76 -5.85 -7.10 -0.87
N ARG A 77 -6.56 -7.86 -1.71
CA ARG A 77 -6.00 -8.92 -2.57
C ARG A 77 -4.81 -8.45 -3.44
N PRO A 78 -4.82 -7.27 -4.09
CA PRO A 78 -3.66 -6.84 -4.86
C PRO A 78 -2.38 -6.71 -4.04
N SER A 79 -2.47 -6.36 -2.76
CA SER A 79 -1.29 -6.34 -1.88
C SER A 79 -0.83 -7.73 -1.45
N GLN A 80 -1.75 -8.69 -1.33
CA GLN A 80 -1.41 -10.10 -1.12
C GLN A 80 -0.64 -10.64 -2.34
N GLU A 81 -1.11 -10.36 -3.55
CA GLU A 81 -0.44 -10.75 -4.81
C GLU A 81 0.95 -10.14 -4.94
N ILE A 82 1.10 -8.84 -4.63
CA ILE A 82 2.41 -8.17 -4.64
C ILE A 82 3.39 -8.84 -3.68
N LEU A 83 2.97 -9.13 -2.44
CA LEU A 83 3.84 -9.77 -1.46
C LEU A 83 4.18 -11.21 -1.88
N GLY A 84 3.18 -11.96 -2.37
CA GLY A 84 3.38 -13.30 -2.87
C GLY A 84 4.40 -13.36 -3.99
N ASN A 85 4.27 -12.49 -4.99
CA ASN A 85 5.22 -12.39 -6.10
C ASN A 85 6.59 -11.88 -5.63
N ALA A 86 6.63 -10.93 -4.69
CA ALA A 86 7.90 -10.42 -4.16
C ALA A 86 8.69 -11.51 -3.41
N TYR A 87 8.02 -12.37 -2.65
CA TYR A 87 8.65 -13.54 -2.04
C TYR A 87 9.02 -14.62 -3.07
N LYS A 88 8.21 -14.80 -4.12
CA LYS A 88 8.52 -15.77 -5.18
C LYS A 88 9.79 -15.40 -5.96
N GLU A 89 10.00 -14.11 -6.20
CA GLU A 89 11.07 -13.59 -7.07
C GLU A 89 12.23 -12.92 -6.31
N GLY A 90 12.13 -12.76 -4.99
CA GLY A 90 13.14 -12.07 -4.19
C GLY A 90 13.19 -10.56 -4.45
N LEU A 91 12.04 -9.91 -4.58
CA LEU A 91 11.92 -8.47 -4.85
C LEU A 91 11.72 -7.65 -3.58
N LEU A 92 11.83 -6.32 -3.70
CA LEU A 92 11.63 -5.38 -2.60
C LEU A 92 12.53 -5.66 -1.37
N GLY A 93 13.74 -6.20 -1.62
CA GLY A 93 14.68 -6.58 -0.56
C GLY A 93 14.22 -7.77 0.28
N LEU A 94 13.18 -8.49 -0.15
CA LEU A 94 12.76 -9.74 0.46
C LEU A 94 13.58 -10.92 -0.09
N PRO A 95 13.88 -11.93 0.73
CA PRO A 95 14.47 -13.16 0.23
C PRO A 95 13.45 -13.92 -0.62
N GLN A 96 13.96 -14.76 -1.53
CA GLN A 96 13.13 -15.74 -2.19
C GLN A 96 12.65 -16.78 -1.15
N ASP A 97 11.33 -16.94 -1.04
CA ASP A 97 10.69 -17.86 -0.09
C ASP A 97 9.37 -18.37 -0.68
N GLU A 98 9.37 -19.63 -1.10
CA GLU A 98 8.23 -20.26 -1.77
C GLU A 98 7.05 -20.51 -0.82
N GLU A 99 7.33 -20.77 0.46
CA GLU A 99 6.28 -20.98 1.46
C GLU A 99 5.55 -19.67 1.77
N LEU A 100 6.31 -18.59 1.99
CA LEU A 100 5.72 -17.27 2.18
C LEU A 100 5.00 -16.80 0.92
N ALA A 101 5.54 -17.07 -0.27
CA ALA A 101 4.85 -16.78 -1.52
C ALA A 101 3.48 -17.47 -1.59
N ARG A 102 3.42 -18.77 -1.29
CA ARG A 102 2.17 -19.55 -1.27
C ARG A 102 1.21 -19.04 -0.20
N TYR A 103 1.71 -18.72 0.99
CA TYR A 103 0.91 -18.17 2.09
C TYR A 103 0.17 -16.89 1.67
N TRP A 104 0.88 -15.97 1.02
CA TRP A 104 0.28 -14.72 0.54
C TRP A 104 -0.67 -14.92 -0.65
N LEU A 105 -0.36 -15.84 -1.57
CA LEU A 105 -1.18 -16.08 -2.77
C LEU A 105 -2.45 -16.91 -2.50
N VAL A 106 -2.39 -17.87 -1.59
CA VAL A 106 -3.41 -18.92 -1.44
C VAL A 106 -4.02 -18.95 -0.05
N GLU A 107 -3.20 -18.98 1.01
CA GLU A 107 -3.71 -19.23 2.36
C GLU A 107 -4.41 -18.00 2.97
N ARG A 108 -3.87 -16.80 2.76
CA ARG A 108 -4.52 -15.55 3.20
C ARG A 108 -5.76 -15.19 2.41
N ALA A 109 -5.86 -15.62 1.14
CA ALA A 109 -7.04 -15.41 0.32
C ALA A 109 -8.26 -16.22 0.81
N ASN A 110 -8.02 -17.31 1.55
CA ASN A 110 -9.04 -18.23 2.05
C ASN A 110 -9.40 -18.01 3.54
N LEU A 111 -8.74 -17.07 4.22
CA LEU A 111 -8.95 -16.74 5.65
C LEU A 111 -10.01 -15.65 5.87
N VAL A 112 -11.01 -15.56 5.00
CA VAL A 112 -12.22 -14.77 5.25
C VAL A 112 -13.19 -15.66 6.02
N LEU A 113 -13.24 -15.50 7.35
CA LEU A 113 -14.29 -16.06 8.21
C LEU A 113 -15.57 -15.24 8.10
#